data_AF-A0A142I9Q7-F1
#
_entry.id   AF-A0A142I9Q7-F1
#
_cell.length_a   1.000
_cell.length_b   1.000
_cell.length_c   1.000
_cell.angle_alpha   90.00
_cell.angle_beta   90.00
_cell.angle_gamma   90.00
#
_symmetry.space_group_name_H-M   'P 1'
#
loop_
_entity.id
_entity.type
_entity.pdbx_description
1 polymer ?
#
loop_
_entity_poly.entity_id
_entity_poly.type
_entity_poly.pdbx_seq_one_letter_code
_entity_poly.pdbx_strand_id
1 'polypeptide(L)' 'FADPDNFSPADPLTTPPHIKPEWYFLFAYAILRSIPNKLGGVLALASSLLVLILMPYLHTSKQRALTFRPTTQALFWLL' A
#
# COMPACT_ATOMS: atom_id res chain seq x y z
N PHE A 1 1.56 -16.06 -12.21
CA PHE A 1 1.33 -14.75 -11.57
C PHE A 1 0.23 -13.92 -12.22
N ALA A 2 -0.40 -14.38 -13.31
CA ALA A 2 -1.65 -13.82 -13.81
C ALA A 2 -2.83 -14.54 -13.13
N ASP A 3 -3.86 -13.78 -12.78
CA ASP A 3 -5.09 -14.33 -12.23
C ASP A 3 -5.82 -15.13 -13.33
N PRO A 4 -6.24 -16.39 -13.08
CA PRO A 4 -7.03 -17.18 -14.04
C PRO A 4 -8.27 -16.43 -14.56
N ASP A 5 -8.88 -15.59 -13.71
CA ASP A 5 -10.09 -14.83 -14.06
C ASP A 5 -9.84 -13.82 -15.20
N ASN A 6 -8.59 -13.41 -15.44
CA ASN A 6 -8.22 -12.49 -16.53
C ASN A 6 -8.14 -13.16 -17.91
N PHE A 7 -8.26 -14.49 -18.00
CA PHE A 7 -8.24 -15.22 -19.27
C PHE A 7 -9.65 -15.40 -19.89
N SER A 8 -10.71 -15.19 -19.11
CA SER A 8 -12.07 -15.07 -19.64
C SER A 8 -12.35 -13.68 -20.21
N PRO A 9 -13.17 -13.55 -21.27
CA PRO A 9 -13.64 -12.25 -21.73
C PRO A 9 -14.37 -11.48 -20.62
N ALA A 10 -14.23 -10.14 -20.61
CA ALA A 10 -14.87 -9.30 -19.61
C ALA A 10 -16.41 -9.29 -19.78
N ASP A 11 -17.12 -9.41 -18.66
CA ASP A 11 -18.58 -9.28 -18.57
C ASP A 11 -18.95 -8.16 -17.57
N PRO A 12 -19.55 -7.04 -18.03
CA PRO A 12 -19.93 -5.94 -17.15
C PRO A 12 -21.04 -6.27 -16.14
N LEU A 13 -21.80 -7.35 -16.34
CA LEU A 13 -22.94 -7.73 -15.49
C LEU A 13 -22.56 -8.71 -14.39
N THR A 14 -21.37 -9.31 -14.44
CA THR A 14 -20.93 -10.32 -13.48
C THR A 14 -19.57 -9.96 -12.88
N THR A 15 -19.42 -10.17 -11.56
CA THR A 15 -18.15 -9.95 -10.84
C THR A 15 -17.69 -11.28 -10.25
N PRO A 16 -16.44 -11.72 -10.50
CA PRO A 16 -15.92 -12.95 -9.91
C PRO A 16 -15.93 -12.90 -8.36
N PRO A 17 -16.25 -14.01 -7.67
CA PRO A 17 -16.41 -14.02 -6.22
C PRO A 17 -15.10 -13.78 -5.45
N HIS A 18 -13.95 -14.15 -6.03
CA HIS A 18 -12.63 -14.01 -5.41
C HIS A 18 -11.79 -12.88 -6.03
N ILE A 19 -12.45 -11.85 -6.59
CA ILE A 19 -11.79 -10.72 -7.24
C ILE A 19 -10.76 -10.06 -6.32
N LYS A 20 -9.54 -9.91 -6.84
CA LYS A 20 -8.42 -9.26 -6.18
C LYS A 20 -7.58 -8.55 -7.25
N PRO A 21 -6.87 -7.48 -6.88
CA PRO A 21 -5.94 -6.85 -7.81
C PRO A 21 -4.67 -7.68 -7.95
N GLU A 22 -3.78 -7.26 -8.85
CA GLU A 22 -2.45 -7.82 -8.98
C GLU A 22 -1.64 -7.69 -7.69
N TRP A 23 -0.65 -8.57 -7.53
CA TRP A 23 0.10 -8.74 -6.29
C TRP A 23 0.78 -7.45 -5.79
N TYR A 24 1.26 -6.60 -6.68
CA TYR A 24 1.91 -5.33 -6.33
C TYR A 24 0.94 -4.26 -5.83
N PHE A 25 -0.38 -4.42 -6.03
CA PHE A 25 -1.41 -3.54 -5.49
C PHE A 25 -2.04 -4.06 -4.19
N LEU A 26 -1.68 -5.27 -3.73
CA LEU A 26 -2.32 -5.87 -2.56
C LEU A 26 -2.15 -5.03 -1.28
N PHE A 27 -1.01 -4.37 -1.08
CA PHE A 27 -0.79 -3.50 0.09
C PHE A 27 -1.79 -2.33 0.11
N ALA A 28 -1.97 -1.69 -1.03
CA ALA A 28 -2.85 -0.53 -1.21
C ALA A 28 -4.32 -0.93 -1.05
N TYR A 29 -4.67 -2.10 -1.60
CA TYR A 29 -6.00 -2.70 -1.46
C TYR A 29 -6.33 -3.09 -0.01
N ALA A 30 -5.34 -3.61 0.74
CA ALA A 30 -5.51 -3.91 2.16
C ALA A 30 -5.77 -2.63 2.98
N ILE A 31 -5.04 -1.55 2.71
CA ILE A 31 -5.28 -0.24 3.34
C ILE A 31 -6.70 0.25 3.04
N LEU A 32 -7.12 0.21 1.77
CA LEU A 32 -8.46 0.65 1.36
C LEU A 32 -9.59 -0.13 2.06
N ARG A 33 -9.46 -1.46 2.17
CA ARG A 33 -10.46 -2.33 2.83
C ARG A 33 -10.43 -2.28 4.36
N SER A 34 -9.34 -1.81 4.96
CA SER A 34 -9.22 -1.70 6.42
C SER A 34 -10.14 -0.63 7.04
N ILE A 35 -10.60 0.33 6.23
CA ILE A 35 -11.43 1.46 6.69
C ILE A 35 -12.87 1.28 6.18
N PRO A 36 -13.85 1.07 7.07
CA PRO A 36 -15.26 0.89 6.68
C PRO A 36 -15.95 2.24 6.36
N ASN A 37 -15.28 3.09 5.59
CA ASN A 37 -15.79 4.38 5.12
C ASN A 37 -15.28 4.66 3.70
N LYS A 38 -16.19 5.03 2.79
CA LYS A 38 -15.85 5.27 1.38
C LYS A 38 -14.82 6.38 1.18
N LEU A 39 -15.02 7.53 1.83
CA LEU A 39 -14.09 8.67 1.72
C LEU A 39 -12.80 8.40 2.49
N GLY A 40 -12.89 7.88 3.71
CA GLY A 40 -11.75 7.57 4.56
C GLY A 40 -10.79 6.56 3.92
N GLY A 41 -11.31 5.51 3.29
CA GLY A 41 -10.50 4.54 2.56
C GLY A 41 -9.73 5.16 1.40
N VAL A 42 -10.38 6.02 0.60
CA VAL A 42 -9.73 6.71 -0.53
C VAL A 42 -8.66 7.70 -0.03
N LEU A 43 -8.93 8.42 1.05
CA LEU A 43 -7.95 9.33 1.67
C LEU A 43 -6.74 8.57 2.22
N ALA A 44 -6.95 7.41 2.85
CA ALA A 44 -5.86 6.57 3.36
C ALA A 44 -5.01 5.98 2.23
N LEU A 45 -5.66 5.53 1.14
CA LEU A 45 -4.97 5.07 -0.06
C LEU A 45 -4.07 6.17 -0.63
N ALA A 46 -4.60 7.38 -0.83
CA ALA A 46 -3.81 8.52 -1.29
C ALA A 46 -2.66 8.83 -0.32
N SER A 47 -2.94 8.81 0.99
CA SER A 47 -1.95 9.06 2.04
C SER A 47 -0.79 8.06 2.04
N SER A 48 -1.05 6.78 1.70
CA SER A 48 -0.02 5.74 1.62
C SER A 48 1.05 6.02 0.56
N LEU A 49 0.73 6.80 -0.47
CA LEU A 49 1.69 7.27 -1.47
C LEU A 49 2.27 8.63 -1.08
N LEU A 50 1.43 9.55 -0.60
CA LEU A 50 1.85 10.91 -0.20
C LEU A 50 2.87 10.90 0.94
N VAL A 51 2.84 9.90 1.83
CA VAL A 51 3.82 9.78 2.92
C VAL A 51 5.26 9.73 2.40
N LEU A 52 5.49 9.19 1.20
CA LEU A 52 6.82 9.16 0.57
C LEU A 52 7.36 10.57 0.28
N ILE A 53 6.47 11.50 -0.07
CA ILE A 53 6.82 12.91 -0.31
C ILE A 53 7.08 13.64 1.02
N LEU A 54 6.42 13.20 2.09
CA LEU A 54 6.61 13.76 3.43
C LEU A 54 7.91 13.30 4.11
N MET A 55 8.50 12.19 3.68
CA MET A 55 9.74 11.62 4.25
C MET A 55 10.89 12.62 4.49
N PRO A 56 11.29 13.50 3.53
CA PRO A 56 12.36 14.47 3.79
C PRO A 56 12.04 15.46 4.90
N TYR A 57 10.76 15.82 5.07
CA TYR A 57 10.32 16.75 6.12
C TYR A 57 10.22 16.07 7.50
N LEU A 58 9.98 14.76 7.52
CA LEU A 58 9.90 13.96 8.75
C LEU A 58 11.28 13.46 9.24
N HIS A 59 12.35 13.70 8.48
CA HIS A 59 13.69 13.27 8.86
C HIS A 59 14.26 14.15 10.00
N THR A 60 14.25 13.62 11.22
CA THR A 60 14.73 14.32 12.42
C THR A 60 16.21 14.08 12.76
N SER A 61 16.83 13.10 12.12
CA SER A 61 18.20 12.68 12.44
C SER A 61 19.24 13.61 11.82
N LYS A 62 20.36 13.79 12.52
CA LYS A 62 21.54 14.48 11.98
C LYS A 62 22.31 13.59 10.99
N GLN A 63 22.17 12.27 11.10
CA GLN A 63 22.77 11.30 10.19
C GLN A 63 21.78 10.92 9.09
N ARG A 64 22.21 11.09 7.83
CA ARG A 64 21.41 10.82 6.63
C ARG A 64 21.10 9.33 6.44
N ALA A 65 22.11 8.47 6.58
CA ALA A 65 21.96 7.03 6.37
C ALA A 65 21.43 6.31 7.62
N LEU A 66 20.85 5.13 7.43
CA LEU A 66 20.41 4.27 8.54
C LEU A 66 21.55 3.41 9.12
N THR A 67 22.72 3.33 8.46
CA THR A 67 23.82 2.39 8.80
C THR A 67 24.24 2.40 10.27
N PHE A 68 24.29 3.57 10.91
CA PHE A 68 24.73 3.75 12.30
C PHE A 68 23.57 4.06 13.27
N ARG A 69 22.34 3.69 12.89
CA ARG A 69 21.11 3.98 13.65
C ARG A 69 20.33 2.70 13.95
N PRO A 70 20.79 1.85 14.89
CA PRO A 70 20.25 0.50 15.09
C PRO A 70 18.76 0.48 15.43
N THR A 71 18.27 1.44 16.23
CA THR A 71 16.84 1.57 16.55
C THR A 71 16.00 1.88 15.31
N THR A 72 16.48 2.76 14.43
CA THR A 72 15.78 3.11 13.17
C THR A 72 15.86 1.98 12.16
N GLN A 73 16.97 1.23 12.11
CA GLN A 73 17.06 0.01 11.28
C GLN A 73 16.04 -1.04 11.71
N ALA A 74 15.93 -1.30 13.01
CA ALA A 74 14.93 -2.25 13.53
C ALA A 74 13.51 -1.82 13.14
N LEU A 75 13.19 -0.52 13.29
CA LEU A 75 11.89 0.01 12.86
C LEU A 75 11.65 -0.11 11.35
N PHE A 76 12.66 0.13 10.51
CA PHE A 76 12.55 0.01 9.05
C PHE A 76 12.26 -1.42 8.57
N TRP A 77 12.76 -2.43 9.28
CA TRP A 77 12.52 -3.84 8.90
C TRP A 77 11.24 -4.42 9.50
N LEU A 78 10.76 -3.86 10.62
CA LEU A 78 9.54 -4.32 11.29
C LEU A 78 8.26 -3.69 10.73
N LEU A 79 8.35 -2.46 10.22
CA LEU A 79 7.26 -1.68 9.64
C LEU A 79 7.34 -1.69 8.12
#